data_AF-A0A850WGI2-F1
#
_entry.id   AF-A0A850WGI2-F1
#
_cell.length_a   1.000
_cell.length_b   1.000
_cell.length_c   1.000
_cell.angle_alpha   90.00
_cell.angle_beta   90.00
_cell.angle_gamma   90.00
#
_symmetry.space_group_name_H-M   'P 1'
#
loop_
_entity.id
_entity.type
_entity.pdbx_description
1 polymer ?
#
loop_
_entity_poly.entity_id
_entity_poly.type
_entity_poly.pdbx_seq_one_letter_code
_entity_poly.pdbx_strand_id
1 'polypeptide(L)' 'VAKDLGLQLPALRHRGIHIFDTGRTQYFLLDLQNGHLPSKERVDREEICAALAKCALNFEGLVKNPT' A
#
# COMPACT_ATOMS: atom_id res chain seq x y z
N VAL A 1 -2.78 -3.95 6.27
CA VAL A 1 -1.84 -2.85 6.59
C VAL A 1 -1.74 -2.58 8.07
N ALA A 2 -2.82 -2.14 8.73
CA ALA A 2 -2.78 -1.76 10.15
C ALA A 2 -2.15 -2.84 11.03
N LYS A 3 -2.68 -4.06 10.90
CA LYS A 3 -2.23 -5.24 11.61
C LYS A 3 -0.77 -5.60 11.30
N ASP A 4 -0.37 -5.51 10.03
CA ASP A 4 0.98 -5.84 9.57
C ASP A 4 2.03 -4.86 10.13
N LEU A 5 1.62 -3.62 10.35
CA LEU A 5 2.43 -2.57 10.99
C LEU A 5 2.33 -2.60 12.53
N GLY A 6 1.56 -3.53 13.12
CA GLY A 6 1.31 -3.57 14.57
C GLY A 6 0.54 -2.35 15.10
N LEU A 7 -0.12 -1.59 14.23
CA LEU A 7 -0.86 -0.38 14.57
C LEU A 7 -2.37 -0.64 14.58
N GLN A 8 -3.07 0.02 15.49
CA GLN A 8 -4.53 0.10 15.44
C GLN A 8 -4.98 1.14 14.39
N LEU A 9 -6.18 0.98 13.84
CA LEU A 9 -6.75 1.91 12.85
C LEU A 9 -6.73 3.38 13.28
N PRO A 10 -7.08 3.74 14.53
CA PRO A 10 -7.00 5.14 14.97
C PRO A 10 -5.56 5.66 14.96
N ALA A 11 -4.59 4.80 15.27
CA ALA A 11 -3.17 5.16 15.25
C ALA A 11 -2.67 5.42 13.83
N LEU A 12 -3.11 4.65 12.83
CA LEU A 12 -2.80 4.93 11.43
C LEU A 12 -3.31 6.30 10.98
N ARG A 13 -4.55 6.64 11.34
CA ARG A 13 -5.18 7.93 11.02
C ARG A 13 -4.43 9.10 11.64
N HIS A 14 -4.13 9.00 12.93
CA HIS A 14 -3.53 10.10 13.69
C HIS A 14 -2.03 10.27 13.39
N ARG A 15 -1.29 9.18 13.18
CA ARG A 15 0.17 9.23 12.99
C ARG A 15 0.57 9.68 11.59
N GLY A 16 -0.36 9.68 10.62
CA GLY A 16 -0.06 10.10 9.26
C GLY A 16 0.87 9.10 8.58
N ILE A 17 0.25 8.10 7.95
CA ILE A 17 0.95 7.13 7.11
C ILE A 17 0.85 7.57 5.65
N HIS A 18 1.96 7.42 4.93
CA HIS A 18 2.00 7.63 3.49
C HIS A 18 2.50 6.35 2.82
N ILE A 19 1.79 5.92 1.78
CA ILE A 19 2.17 4.77 0.98
C ILE A 19 2.70 5.25 -0.36
N PHE A 20 3.82 4.67 -0.77
CA PHE A 20 4.50 4.93 -2.03
C PHE A 20 4.71 3.59 -2.73
N ASP A 21 4.47 3.53 -4.02
CA ASP A 21 4.87 2.36 -4.79
C ASP A 21 6.36 2.45 -5.14
N THR A 22 7.04 1.31 -5.24
CA THR A 22 8.47 1.26 -5.58
C THR A 22 8.78 1.65 -7.04
N GLY A 23 7.74 1.94 -7.83
CA GLY A 23 7.83 2.39 -9.22
C GLY A 23 7.32 3.81 -9.45
N ARG A 24 7.12 4.18 -10.72
CA ARG A 24 6.55 5.50 -11.09
C ARG A 24 5.04 5.57 -10.95
N THR A 25 4.36 4.43 -10.96
CA THR A 25 2.90 4.33 -10.94
C THR A 25 2.42 3.99 -9.54
N GLN A 26 1.46 4.76 -9.06
CA GLN A 26 0.83 4.48 -7.78
C GLN A 26 -0.34 3.51 -7.98
N TYR A 27 -0.12 2.22 -7.73
CA TYR A 27 -1.10 1.15 -7.89
C TYR A 27 -2.05 1.04 -6.70
N PHE A 28 -1.59 1.39 -5.50
CA PHE A 28 -2.39 1.23 -4.29
C PHE A 28 -2.67 2.55 -3.57
N LEU A 29 -3.83 2.59 -2.92
CA LEU A 29 -4.22 3.64 -1.99
C LEU A 29 -4.41 3.04 -0.61
N LEU A 30 -4.14 3.81 0.45
CA LEU A 30 -4.48 3.39 1.80
C LEU A 30 -5.82 3.97 2.22
N ASP A 31 -6.78 3.11 2.49
CA ASP A 31 -8.02 3.50 3.15
C ASP A 31 -7.79 3.58 4.66
N LEU A 32 -7.74 4.79 5.19
CA LEU A 32 -7.53 5.03 6.62
C LEU A 32 -8.76 4.73 7.49
N GLN A 33 -9.93 4.46 6.90
CA GLN A 33 -11.14 4.11 7.64
C GLN A 33 -11.11 2.65 8.11
N ASN A 34 -10.67 1.75 7.24
CA ASN A 34 -10.65 0.30 7.49
C ASN A 34 -9.23 -0.31 7.47
N GLY A 35 -8.20 0.46 7.10
CA GLY A 35 -6.80 0.03 7.05
C GLY A 35 -6.48 -0.93 5.90
N HIS A 36 -7.31 -0.92 4.85
CA HIS A 36 -7.14 -1.72 3.65
C HIS A 36 -6.33 -0.97 2.59
N LEU A 37 -5.72 -1.72 1.68
CA LEU A 37 -4.98 -1.23 0.51
C LEU A 37 -5.76 -1.51 -0.78
N PRO A 38 -6.83 -0.76 -1.10
CA PRO A 38 -7.48 -0.90 -2.39
C PRO A 38 -6.54 -0.52 -3.54
N SER A 39 -6.75 -1.17 -4.69
CA SER A 39 -6.14 -0.74 -5.95
C SER A 39 -6.73 0.60 -6.38
N LYS A 40 -5.88 1.55 -6.79
CA LYS A 40 -6.29 2.87 -7.31
C LYS A 40 -7.06 2.73 -8.63
N GLU A 41 -6.60 1.83 -9.47
CA GLU A 41 -7.17 1.51 -10.77
C GLU A 41 -7.05 0.01 -11.06
N ARG A 42 -7.50 -0.41 -12.25
CA ARG A 42 -7.37 -1.80 -12.66
C ARG A 42 -5.90 -2.16 -12.80
N VAL A 43 -5.46 -3.16 -12.04
CA VAL A 43 -4.10 -3.71 -12.13
C VAL A 43 -4.12 -4.84 -13.14
N ASP A 44 -3.58 -4.60 -14.34
CA ASP A 44 -3.46 -5.61 -15.37
C ASP A 44 -2.10 -6.34 -15.25
N ARG A 45 -2.16 -7.65 -14.98
CA ARG A 45 -0.96 -8.45 -14.70
C ARG A 45 -0.06 -8.54 -15.94
N GLU A 46 -0.67 -8.71 -17.10
CA GLU A 46 0.03 -8.86 -18.38
C GLU A 46 0.69 -7.55 -18.79
N GLU A 47 0.07 -6.40 -18.53
CA GLU A 47 0.69 -5.09 -18.76
C GLU A 47 1.90 -4.84 -17.84
N ILE A 48 1.81 -5.23 -16.58
CA ILE A 48 2.84 -4.89 -15.58
C ILE A 48 4.00 -5.90 -15.55
N CYS A 49 3.68 -7.19 -15.64
CA CYS A 49 4.63 -8.29 -15.45
C CYS A 49 4.82 -9.14 -16.72
N ALA A 50 4.13 -8.83 -17.81
CA ALA A 50 4.18 -9.60 -19.05
C ALA A 50 3.93 -11.10 -18.80
N ALA A 51 4.87 -11.95 -19.19
CA ALA A 51 4.75 -13.40 -19.09
C ALA A 51 5.38 -14.00 -17.82
N LEU A 52 5.69 -13.19 -16.80
CA LEU A 52 6.31 -13.69 -15.58
C LEU A 52 5.40 -14.70 -14.85
N ALA A 53 5.98 -15.84 -14.48
CA ALA A 53 5.29 -16.91 -13.76
C ALA A 53 4.85 -16.50 -12.34
N LYS A 54 5.59 -15.58 -11.71
CA LYS A 54 5.22 -14.92 -10.45
C LYS A 54 5.36 -13.42 -10.63
N CYS A 55 4.31 -12.69 -10.27
CA CYS A 55 4.24 -11.25 -10.33
C CYS A 55 3.92 -10.72 -8.93
N ALA A 56 4.71 -9.77 -8.45
CA ALA A 56 4.51 -9.13 -7.17
C ALA A 56 4.68 -7.62 -7.37
N LEU A 57 3.79 -6.85 -6.74
CA LEU A 57 3.89 -5.40 -6.66
C LEU A 57 4.29 -5.02 -5.25
N ASN A 58 5.38 -4.28 -5.15
CA ASN A 58 5.92 -3.84 -3.88
C ASN A 58 5.56 -2.38 -3.65
N PHE A 59 5.12 -2.08 -2.43
CA PHE A 59 4.91 -0.74 -1.95
C PHE A 59 5.70 -0.55 -0.67
N GLU A 60 6.03 0.70 -0.39
CA GLU A 60 6.66 1.16 0.84
C GLU A 60 5.69 2.04 1.62
N GLY A 61 5.72 1.93 2.94
CA GLY A 61 4.89 2.74 3.83
C GLY A 61 5.78 3.49 4.82
N LEU A 62 5.61 4.81 4.91
CA LEU A 62 6.24 5.63 5.93
C LEU A 62 5.20 6.08 6.95
N VAL A 63 5.42 5.72 8.22
CA VAL A 63 4.63 6.22 9.35
C VAL A 63 5.38 7.39 9.96
N LYS A 64 4.77 8.58 9.97
CA LYS A 64 5.36 9.73 10.67
C LYS A 64 5.22 9.51 12.18
N ASN A 65 6.26 9.90 12.93
CA ASN A 65 6.37 9.66 14.38
C ASN A 65 6.28 8.17 14.77
N PRO A 66 7.28 7.37 14.39
CA PRO A 66 7.42 6.01 14.91
C PRO A 66 7.69 6.10 16.43
N THR A 67 6.94 5.31 17.20
CA THR A 67 7.19 5.10 18.64
C THR A 67 8.34 4.16 18.85
#